data_AF-A0A3M7KIN8-F1
#
_entry.id   AF-A0A3M7KIN8-F1
#
_cell.length_a   1.000
_cell.length_b   1.000
_cell.length_c   1.000
_cell.angle_alpha   90.00
_cell.angle_beta   90.00
_cell.angle_gamma   90.00
#
_symmetry.space_group_name_H-M   'P 1'
#
loop_
_entity.id
_entity.type
_entity.pdbx_description
1 polymer ?
#
loop_
_entity_poly.entity_id
_entity_poly.type
_entity_poly.pdbx_seq_one_letter_code
_entity_poly.pdbx_strand_id
1 'polypeptide(L)' 'MNVGLYAGFDYGRVYVSDDLVSDPAFNKDGFNTSIGGGMFLNIVDMMTVNISVFDSDDGLRFAFKFGFGF' A
#
# COMPACT_ATOMS: atom_id res chain seq x y z
N MET A 1 -1.13 25.48 3.33
CA MET A 1 -0.80 24.21 4.02
C MET A 1 -2.06 23.39 4.02
N ASN A 2 -2.02 22.23 3.39
CA ASN A 2 -3.21 21.42 3.13
C ASN A 2 -3.05 20.10 3.87
N VAL A 3 -4.04 19.75 4.69
CA VAL A 3 -4.14 18.43 5.34
C VAL A 3 -5.30 17.68 4.74
N GLY A 4 -5.12 16.40 4.46
CA GLY A 4 -6.17 15.53 3.95
C GLY A 4 -6.14 14.16 4.59
N LEU A 5 -7.30 13.53 4.62
CA LEU A 5 -7.49 12.14 5.04
C LEU A 5 -7.98 11.33 3.84
N TYR A 6 -7.63 10.05 3.81
CA TYR A 6 -8.16 9.12 2.83
C TYR A 6 -8.32 7.73 3.44
N ALA A 7 -9.23 6.96 2.85
CA ALA A 7 -9.37 5.53 3.05
C ALA A 7 -9.14 4.84 1.71
N GLY A 8 -8.76 3.57 1.74
CA GLY A 8 -8.48 2.77 0.56
C GLY A 8 -8.84 1.30 0.79
N PHE A 9 -9.24 0.66 -0.29
CA PHE A 9 -9.41 -0.78 -0.37
C PHE A 9 -8.72 -1.25 -1.64
N ASP A 10 -7.78 -2.18 -1.50
CA ASP A 10 -7.03 -2.73 -2.62
C ASP A 10 -7.36 -4.22 -2.76
N TYR A 11 -7.40 -4.70 -4.00
CA TYR A 11 -7.47 -6.12 -4.33
C TYR A 11 -6.51 -6.43 -5.49
N GLY A 12 -5.79 -7.54 -5.42
CA GLY A 12 -4.79 -7.86 -6.41
C GLY A 12 -4.38 -9.32 -6.40
N ARG A 13 -3.89 -9.78 -7.56
CA ARG A 13 -3.42 -11.16 -7.74
C ARG A 13 -2.29 -11.21 -8.74
N VAL A 14 -1.32 -12.08 -8.48
CA VAL A 14 -0.26 -12.45 -9.43
C VAL A 14 -0.65 -13.76 -10.12
N TYR A 15 -0.46 -13.84 -11.44
CA TYR A 15 -0.71 -15.04 -12.23
C TYR A 15 0.63 -15.57 -12.73
N VAL A 16 1.07 -16.69 -12.17
CA VAL A 16 2.30 -17.37 -12.56
C VAL A 16 2.08 -18.87 -12.40
N SER A 17 2.65 -19.66 -13.31
CA SER A 17 2.56 -21.12 -13.25
C SER A 17 3.54 -21.71 -12.24
N ASP A 18 3.19 -22.84 -11.64
CA ASP A 18 4.01 -23.50 -10.60
C ASP A 18 5.38 -23.96 -11.10
N ASP A 19 5.55 -24.20 -12.40
CA ASP A 19 6.83 -24.55 -13.03
C ASP A 19 7.79 -23.35 -13.17
N LEU A 20 7.30 -22.13 -12.96
CA LEU A 20 8.06 -20.88 -13.09
C LEU A 20 8.43 -20.23 -11.75
N VAL A 21 8.09 -20.87 -10.61
CA VAL A 21 8.40 -20.37 -9.26
C VAL A 21 9.32 -21.32 -8.51
N SER A 22 10.15 -20.79 -7.61
CA SER A 22 11.11 -21.61 -6.84
C SER A 22 10.44 -22.48 -5.77
N ASP A 23 9.27 -22.07 -5.27
CA ASP A 23 8.49 -22.81 -4.29
C ASP A 23 6.97 -22.60 -4.55
N PRO A 24 6.26 -23.61 -5.08
CA PRO A 24 4.83 -23.53 -5.36
C PRO A 24 3.96 -23.32 -4.11
N ALA A 25 4.46 -23.60 -2.90
CA ALA A 25 3.68 -23.40 -1.68
C ALA A 25 3.34 -21.92 -1.43
N PHE A 26 4.12 -20.99 -1.99
CA PHE A 26 3.86 -19.55 -1.93
C PHE A 26 3.10 -19.02 -3.16
N ASN A 27 2.78 -19.87 -4.15
CA ASN A 27 1.99 -19.48 -5.33
C ASN A 27 0.49 -19.72 -5.07
N LYS A 28 -0.14 -18.80 -4.33
CA LYS A 28 -1.56 -18.92 -3.98
C LYS A 28 -2.47 -18.59 -5.16
N ASP A 29 -3.40 -19.50 -5.48
CA ASP A 29 -4.52 -19.28 -6.41
C ASP A 29 -5.62 -18.43 -5.73
N GLY A 30 -5.32 -17.17 -5.43
CA GLY A 30 -6.24 -16.30 -4.70
C GLY A 30 -5.94 -14.81 -4.84
N PHE A 31 -6.96 -13.99 -4.54
CA PHE A 31 -6.79 -12.54 -4.41
C PHE A 31 -6.24 -12.19 -3.03
N ASN A 32 -5.30 -11.25 -3.01
CA ASN A 32 -4.91 -10.53 -1.82
C ASN A 32 -5.78 -9.28 -1.72
N THR A 33 -6.27 -8.97 -0.53
CA THR A 33 -7.03 -7.76 -0.25
C THR A 33 -6.39 -6.99 0.89
N SER A 34 -6.56 -5.67 0.88
CA SER A 34 -6.19 -4.82 2.00
C SER A 34 -7.21 -3.71 2.17
N ILE A 35 -7.37 -3.26 3.42
CA ILE A 35 -8.18 -2.10 3.74
C ILE A 35 -7.39 -1.20 4.68
N GLY A 36 -7.51 0.11 4.49
CA GLY A 36 -6.74 1.04 5.29
C GLY A 36 -7.03 2.48 4.94
N GLY A 37 -6.11 3.33 5.36
CA GLY A 37 -6.20 4.76 5.14
C GLY A 37 -4.98 5.48 5.63
N GLY A 38 -5.01 6.80 5.47
CA GLY A 38 -3.90 7.63 5.88
C GLY A 38 -4.25 9.11 5.91
N MET A 39 -3.25 9.87 6.31
CA MET A 39 -3.26 11.31 6.29
C MET A 39 -2.09 11.83 5.48
N PHE A 40 -2.29 12.96 4.81
CA PHE A 40 -1.19 13.68 4.16
C PHE A 40 -1.21 15.15 4.54
N LEU A 41 -0.02 15.74 4.56
CA LEU A 41 0.22 17.15 4.79
C LEU A 41 1.07 17.67 3.64
N ASN A 42 0.56 18.67 2.92
CA ASN A 42 1.30 19.43 1.94
C ASN A 42 1.66 20.81 2.52
N ILE A 43 2.96 21.07 2.60
CA ILE A 43 3.59 22.30 3.07
C ILE A 43 4.14 23.05 1.85
N VAL A 44 3.53 24.19 1.55
CA VAL A 44 3.97 25.16 0.53
C VAL A 44 4.05 24.57 -0.90
N ASP A 45 3.25 23.55 -1.22
CA ASP A 45 3.23 22.85 -2.54
C ASP A 45 4.57 22.26 -3.01
N MET A 46 5.62 22.38 -2.18
CA MET A 46 6.96 21.89 -2.45
C MET A 46 7.33 20.72 -1.55
N MET A 47 6.59 20.47 -0.46
CA MET A 47 6.89 19.41 0.51
C MET A 47 5.62 18.63 0.87
N THR A 48 5.65 17.31 0.75
CA THR A 48 4.54 16.44 1.12
C THR A 48 4.99 15.38 2.11
N VAL A 49 4.25 15.26 3.22
CA VAL A 49 4.36 14.19 4.22
C VAL A 49 3.10 13.34 4.15
N ASN A 50 3.22 12.02 4.21
CA ASN A 50 2.10 11.08 4.24
C ASN A 50 2.39 9.94 5.23
N ILE A 51 1.38 9.59 6.02
CA ILE A 51 1.41 8.46 6.95
C ILE A 51 0.17 7.62 6.67
N SER A 52 0.32 6.30 6.57
CA SER A 52 -0.80 5.40 6.34
C SER A 52 -0.66 4.08 7.07
N VAL A 53 -1.83 3.45 7.30
CA VAL A 53 -1.97 2.14 7.92
C VAL A 53 -2.94 1.32 7.08
N PHE A 54 -2.51 0.12 6.70
CA PHE A 54 -3.32 -0.84 5.95
C PHE A 54 -3.23 -2.20 6.63
N ASP A 55 -4.34 -2.93 6.64
CA ASP A 55 -4.45 -4.28 7.18
C ASP A 55 -4.83 -5.26 6.08
N SER A 56 -4.27 -6.46 6.13
CA SER A 56 -4.54 -7.58 5.22
C SER A 56 -4.34 -8.92 5.94
N ASP A 57 -4.49 -10.04 5.23
CA ASP A 57 -4.23 -11.38 5.76
C ASP A 57 -2.79 -11.55 6.30
N ASP A 58 -1.82 -10.79 5.77
CA ASP A 58 -0.42 -10.80 6.21
C ASP A 58 -0.18 -9.87 7.43
N GLY A 59 -1.22 -9.15 7.87
CA GLY A 59 -1.25 -8.28 9.04
C GLY A 59 -1.12 -6.79 8.75
N LEU A 60 -0.89 -6.03 9.83
CA LEU A 60 -0.83 -4.57 9.80
C LEU A 60 0.46 -4.05 9.18
N ARG A 61 0.32 -3.15 8.21
CA ARG A 61 1.40 -2.43 7.55
C ARG A 61 1.30 -0.93 7.81
N PHE A 62 2.38 -0.37 8.35
CA PHE A 62 2.59 1.07 8.48
C PHE A 62 3.46 1.58 7.34
N ALA A 63 3.10 2.72 6.74
CA ALA A 63 3.93 3.38 5.74
C ALA A 63 4.08 4.87 6.02
N PHE A 64 5.26 5.39 5.69
CA PHE A 64 5.59 6.81 5.75
C PHE A 64 6.20 7.22 4.42
N LYS A 65 5.78 8.38 3.90
CA LYS A 65 6.34 8.98 2.69
C LYS A 65 6.61 10.46 2.93
N PHE A 66 7.80 10.90 2.52
CA PHE A 66 8.20 12.29 2.48
C PHE A 66 8.76 12.61 1.10
N GLY A 67 8.34 13.71 0.49
CA GLY A 67 8.77 14.08 -0.85
C GLY A 67 8.78 15.57 -1.09
N PHE A 68 9.55 15.98 -2.08
CA PHE A 68 9.62 17.36 -2.56
C PHE A 68 9.06 17.46 -3.98
N GLY A 69 8.30 18.52 -4.27
CA GLY A 69 7.86 18.87 -5.61
C GLY A 69 8.80 19.93 -6.20
N PHE A 70 9.62 19.54 -7.18
CA PHE A 70 10.46 20.42 -7.98
C PHE A 70 10.25 20.13 -9.47
#